data_AF-A0A8S0SAI4-F1
#
_entry.id   AF-A0A8S0SAI4-F1
#
_cell.length_a   1.000
_cell.length_b   1.000
_cell.length_c   1.000
_cell.angle_alpha   90.00
_cell.angle_beta   90.00
_cell.angle_gamma   90.00
#
_symmetry.space_group_name_H-M   'P 1'
#
loop_
_entity.id
_entity.type
_entity.pdbx_description
1 polymer ?
#
loop_
_entity_poly.entity_id
_entity_poly.type
_entity_poly.pdbx_seq_one_letter_code
_entity_poly.pdbx_strand_id
1 'polypeptide(L)'
;MECMVGPEGDLTETTEEQCHRLSLKGPLLSIDEMEAIKKMNYRGWRSKVIDITYSKHHDRNGLEETLDKICSEAHNAIKEGYTTLVLSDRAFSSKRVAVSSLLAVGAVHHHLVKKLERTRVALIV
;
A
#
# COMPACT_ATOMS: atom_id res chain seq x y z
N MET A 1 17.17 11.49 -6.95
CA MET A 1 16.81 11.43 -5.52
C MET A 1 16.46 9.98 -5.25
N GLU A 2 17.31 9.25 -4.52
CA GLU A 2 17.09 7.83 -4.23
C GLU A 2 16.02 7.67 -3.15
N CYS A 3 15.16 6.66 -3.28
CA CYS A 3 14.05 6.40 -2.36
C CYS A 3 14.24 5.01 -1.73
N MET A 4 14.44 4.97 -0.41
CA MET A 4 14.42 3.73 0.36
C MET A 4 13.00 3.47 0.84
N VAL A 5 12.40 2.37 0.38
CA VAL A 5 11.01 2.03 0.69
C VAL A 5 10.97 0.69 1.41
N GLY A 6 10.05 0.52 2.36
CA GLY A 6 9.88 -0.74 3.09
C GLY A 6 9.78 -0.59 4.59
N PRO A 7 9.74 -1.72 5.30
CA PRO A 7 9.77 -1.76 6.76
C PRO A 7 10.99 -1.01 7.30
N GLU A 8 10.75 -0.23 8.34
CA GLU A 8 11.75 0.51 9.10
C GLU A 8 11.91 -0.20 10.45
N GLY A 9 13.16 -0.42 10.88
CA GLY A 9 13.46 -1.01 12.18
C GLY A 9 13.57 0.03 13.29
N ASP A 10 14.00 -0.41 14.47
CA ASP A 10 14.17 0.46 15.63
C ASP A 10 15.35 1.41 15.44
N LEU A 11 15.10 2.72 15.53
CA LEU A 11 16.12 3.76 15.34
C LEU A 11 17.20 3.77 16.43
N THR A 12 16.97 3.12 17.57
CA THR A 12 17.93 3.04 18.68
C THR A 12 18.93 1.90 18.52
N GLU A 13 18.65 0.98 17.60
CA GLU A 13 19.50 -0.17 17.30
C GLU A 13 20.11 -0.02 15.90
N THR A 14 21.26 -0.66 15.68
CA THR A 14 21.92 -0.72 14.37
C THR A 14 22.11 -2.18 14.01
N THR A 15 21.23 -2.70 13.15
CA THR A 15 21.22 -4.09 12.72
C THR A 15 21.18 -4.21 11.20
N GLU A 16 21.66 -5.32 10.65
CA GLU A 16 21.70 -5.54 9.20
C GLU A 16 20.31 -5.68 8.57
N GLU A 17 19.32 -6.14 9.35
CA GLU A 17 17.94 -6.28 8.91
C GLU A 17 17.31 -4.95 8.51
N GLN A 18 17.76 -3.84 9.10
CA GLN A 18 17.31 -2.49 8.75
C GLN A 18 17.71 -2.08 7.32
N CYS A 19 18.71 -2.75 6.74
CA CYS A 19 19.12 -2.56 5.34
C CYS A 19 18.25 -3.36 4.35
N HIS A 20 17.33 -4.22 4.81
CA HIS A 20 16.44 -5.00 3.94
C HIS A 20 15.30 -4.15 3.35
N ARG A 21 15.66 -3.03 2.71
CA ARG A 21 14.77 -2.05 2.06
C ARG A 21 14.89 -2.11 0.54
N LEU A 22 13.82 -1.74 -0.16
CA LEU A 22 13.89 -1.52 -1.61
C LEU A 22 14.54 -0.15 -1.87
N SER A 23 15.72 -0.17 -2.51
CA SER A 23 16.31 1.04 -3.10
C SER A 23 15.71 1.27 -4.48
N LEU A 24 15.05 2.42 -4.65
CA LEU A 24 14.51 2.88 -5.92
C LEU A 24 15.25 4.13 -6.37
N LYS A 25 15.47 4.27 -7.68
CA LYS A 25 16.13 5.45 -8.28
C LYS A 25 15.36 6.76 -8.06
N GLY A 26 14.06 6.64 -7.79
CA GLY A 26 13.16 7.75 -7.49
C GLY A 26 11.75 7.26 -7.18
N PRO A 27 10.80 8.19 -6.97
CA PRO A 27 9.41 7.85 -6.62
C PRO A 27 8.56 7.44 -7.82
N LEU A 28 9.08 7.59 -9.04
CA LEU A 28 8.39 7.23 -10.28
C LEU A 28 8.86 5.85 -10.73
N LEU A 29 7.89 4.96 -10.94
CA LEU A 29 8.11 3.60 -11.40
C LEU A 29 7.65 3.47 -12.85
N SER A 30 8.44 2.76 -13.64
CA SER A 30 7.99 2.23 -14.93
C SER A 30 6.92 1.16 -14.74
N ILE A 31 6.20 0.86 -15.82
CA ILE A 31 5.16 -0.19 -15.80
C ILE A 31 5.77 -1.54 -15.40
N ASP A 32 6.96 -1.87 -15.93
CA ASP A 32 7.63 -3.13 -15.64
C ASP A 32 8.07 -3.23 -14.18
N GLU A 33 8.59 -2.14 -13.60
CA GLU A 33 8.94 -2.07 -12.18
C GLU A 33 7.69 -2.23 -11.29
N MET A 34 6.60 -1.56 -11.64
CA MET A 34 5.33 -1.67 -10.90
C MET A 34 4.78 -3.10 -10.95
N GLU A 35 4.80 -3.77 -12.11
CA GLU A 35 4.35 -5.16 -12.24
C GLU A 35 5.26 -6.14 -11.51
N ALA A 36 6.58 -5.89 -11.48
CA ALA A 36 7.52 -6.66 -10.67
C ALA A 36 7.21 -6.51 -9.16
N ILE A 37 6.94 -5.29 -8.70
CA ILE A 37 6.58 -5.02 -7.31
C ILE A 37 5.27 -5.71 -6.93
N LYS A 38 4.23 -5.65 -7.77
CA LYS A 38 2.94 -6.32 -7.49
C LYS A 38 3.07 -7.84 -7.31
N LYS A 39 4.03 -8.46 -8.01
CA LYS A 39 4.29 -9.91 -7.97
C LYS A 39 5.42 -10.28 -6.99
N MET A 40 5.93 -9.33 -6.23
CA MET A 40 7.06 -9.54 -5.32
C MET A 40 6.73 -10.58 -4.26
N ASN A 41 7.54 -11.64 -4.22
CA ASN A 41 7.57 -12.64 -3.16
C ASN A 41 9.01 -13.16 -3.01
N TYR A 42 9.87 -12.34 -2.39
CA TYR A 42 11.30 -12.61 -2.32
C TYR A 42 11.88 -12.20 -0.96
N ARG A 43 12.57 -13.10 -0.25
CA ARG A 43 13.24 -12.81 1.04
C ARG A 43 12.37 -12.03 2.04
N GLY A 44 11.13 -12.47 2.23
CA GLY A 44 10.18 -11.81 3.13
C GLY A 44 9.48 -10.57 2.55
N TRP A 45 9.93 -10.07 1.40
CA TRP A 45 9.22 -9.04 0.65
C TRP A 45 8.02 -9.62 -0.07
N ARG A 46 6.83 -9.26 0.40
CA ARG A 46 5.57 -9.67 -0.21
C ARG A 46 4.67 -8.46 -0.43
N SER A 47 4.07 -8.41 -1.60
CA SER A 47 3.18 -7.34 -2.00
C SER A 47 1.73 -7.77 -1.97
N LYS A 48 0.87 -6.89 -1.45
CA LYS A 48 -0.58 -7.00 -1.51
C LYS A 48 -1.12 -5.88 -2.39
N VAL A 49 -1.86 -6.24 -3.43
CA VAL A 49 -2.63 -5.26 -4.22
C VAL A 49 -3.98 -5.07 -3.55
N ILE A 50 -4.29 -3.83 -3.18
CA ILE A 50 -5.56 -3.41 -2.58
C ILE A 50 -6.34 -2.66 -3.66
N ASP A 51 -7.52 -3.18 -3.99
CA ASP A 51 -8.42 -2.56 -4.95
C ASP A 51 -9.11 -1.34 -4.32
N ILE A 52 -8.84 -0.15 -4.84
CA ILE A 52 -9.44 1.12 -4.38
C ILE A 52 -10.70 1.49 -5.19
N THR A 53 -11.33 0.52 -5.85
CA THR A 53 -12.57 0.72 -6.58
C THR A 53 -13.77 0.10 -5.85
N TYR A 54 -14.96 0.64 -6.08
CA TYR A 54 -16.21 0.16 -5.49
C TYR A 54 -17.33 0.08 -6.50
N SER A 55 -18.34 -0.73 -6.23
CA SER A 55 -19.45 -0.91 -7.17
C SER A 55 -20.30 0.35 -7.26
N LYS A 56 -20.61 0.77 -8.49
CA LYS A 56 -21.48 1.91 -8.80
C LYS A 56 -22.90 1.76 -8.23
N HIS A 57 -23.29 0.54 -7.89
CA HIS A 57 -24.58 0.24 -7.28
C HIS A 57 -24.62 0.50 -5.77
N HIS A 58 -23.48 0.76 -5.11
CA HIS A 58 -23.51 1.27 -3.75
C HIS A 58 -24.16 2.65 -3.76
N ASP A 59 -24.94 2.92 -2.72
CA ASP A 59 -25.61 4.18 -2.52
C ASP A 59 -24.59 5.28 -2.11
N ARG A 60 -25.07 6.37 -1.49
CA ARG A 60 -24.23 7.52 -1.13
C ARG A 60 -23.05 7.15 -0.22
N ASN A 61 -23.09 6.00 0.45
CA ASN A 61 -22.07 5.58 1.41
C ASN A 61 -20.94 4.75 0.77
N GLY A 62 -21.03 4.40 -0.51
CA GLY A 62 -20.05 3.54 -1.17
C GLY A 62 -18.60 4.04 -1.09
N LEU A 63 -18.39 5.36 -1.07
CA LEU A 63 -17.07 5.95 -0.89
C LEU A 63 -16.53 5.72 0.54
N GLU A 64 -17.30 6.08 1.55
CA GLU A 64 -16.90 5.97 2.96
C GLU A 64 -16.63 4.51 3.35
N GLU A 65 -17.54 3.60 2.99
CA GLU A 65 -17.37 2.17 3.23
C GLU A 65 -16.13 1.60 2.55
N THR A 66 -15.80 2.10 1.35
CA THR A 66 -14.60 1.68 0.64
C THR A 66 -13.34 2.21 1.31
N LEU A 67 -13.35 3.44 1.82
CA LEU A 67 -12.23 3.99 2.58
C LEU A 67 -11.98 3.18 3.87
N ASP A 68 -13.03 2.83 4.59
CA ASP A 68 -12.91 1.98 5.79
C ASP A 68 -12.42 0.58 5.43
N LYS A 69 -12.94 0.00 4.35
CA LYS A 69 -12.52 -1.30 3.83
C LYS A 69 -11.03 -1.30 3.49
N ILE A 70 -10.52 -0.34 2.70
CA ILE A 70 -9.10 -0.34 2.30
C ILE A 70 -8.18 -0.10 3.49
N CYS A 71 -8.61 0.67 4.49
CA CYS A 71 -7.86 0.86 5.74
C CYS A 71 -7.79 -0.44 6.56
N SER A 72 -8.91 -1.16 6.66
CA SER A 72 -8.96 -2.47 7.31
C SER A 72 -8.14 -3.53 6.57
N GLU A 73 -8.23 -3.56 5.24
CA GLU A 73 -7.46 -4.47 4.39
C GLU A 73 -5.95 -4.20 4.51
N ALA A 74 -5.53 -2.94 4.53
CA ALA A 74 -4.14 -2.56 4.78
C ALA A 74 -3.65 -3.08 6.15
N HIS A 75 -4.43 -2.88 7.21
CA HIS A 75 -4.11 -3.38 8.56
C HIS A 75 -3.98 -4.91 8.60
N ASN A 76 -4.93 -5.62 7.97
CA ASN A 76 -4.91 -7.08 7.92
C ASN A 76 -3.73 -7.61 7.10
N ALA A 77 -3.39 -6.97 5.98
CA ALA A 77 -2.22 -7.33 5.19
C ALA A 77 -0.92 -7.20 6.01
N ILE A 78 -0.79 -6.17 6.85
CA ILE A 78 0.36 -6.03 7.75
C ILE A 78 0.43 -7.19 8.75
N LYS A 79 -0.70 -7.58 9.34
CA LYS A 79 -0.79 -8.72 10.26
C LYS A 79 -0.45 -10.06 9.58
N GLU A 80 -0.84 -10.22 8.32
CA GLU A 80 -0.51 -11.39 7.52
C GLU A 80 0.98 -11.41 7.11
N GLY A 81 1.74 -10.34 7.33
CA GLY A 81 3.17 -10.23 7.05
C GLY A 81 3.48 -9.71 5.65
N TYR A 82 2.59 -8.93 5.02
CA TYR A 82 2.92 -8.21 3.80
C TYR A 82 3.75 -6.98 4.13
N THR A 83 4.82 -6.76 3.39
CA THR A 83 5.75 -5.62 3.60
C THR A 83 5.50 -4.49 2.59
N THR A 84 4.67 -4.74 1.56
CA THR A 84 4.33 -3.77 0.53
C THR A 84 2.84 -3.79 0.25
N LEU A 85 2.23 -2.62 0.25
CA LEU A 85 0.83 -2.41 -0.13
C LEU A 85 0.79 -1.57 -1.40
N VAL A 86 0.11 -2.07 -2.42
CA VAL A 86 -0.10 -1.39 -3.70
C VAL A 86 -1.57 -1.02 -3.81
N LEU A 87 -1.90 0.26 -3.72
CA LEU A 87 -3.26 0.75 -3.93
C LEU A 87 -3.51 0.84 -5.44
N SER A 88 -4.54 0.17 -5.95
CA SER A 88 -4.78 0.10 -7.40
C SER A 88 -6.22 0.39 -7.78
N ASP A 89 -6.39 1.29 -8.73
CA ASP A 89 -7.66 1.65 -9.37
C ASP A 89 -7.93 0.86 -10.66
N ARG A 90 -7.07 -0.10 -11.02
CA ARG A 90 -7.14 -0.85 -12.30
C ARG A 90 -8.46 -1.61 -12.53
N ALA A 91 -9.24 -1.86 -11.49
CA ALA A 91 -10.55 -2.50 -11.60
C ALA A 91 -11.68 -1.53 -12.02
N PHE A 92 -11.35 -0.26 -12.32
CA PHE A 92 -12.31 0.73 -12.83
C PHE A 92 -13.03 0.22 -14.09
N SER A 93 -14.34 0.36 -14.11
CA SER A 93 -15.18 -0.10 -15.23
C SER A 93 -16.55 0.58 -15.21
N SER A 94 -17.41 0.28 -16.18
CA SER A 94 -18.79 0.78 -16.22
C SER A 94 -19.61 0.45 -14.96
N LYS A 95 -19.20 -0.58 -14.21
CA LYS A 95 -19.83 -1.04 -12.97
C LYS A 95 -19.05 -0.66 -11.71
N ARG A 96 -17.81 -0.15 -11.82
CA ARG A 96 -16.94 0.14 -10.68
C ARG A 96 -16.34 1.54 -10.77
N VAL A 97 -16.48 2.31 -9.71
CA VAL A 97 -15.96 3.67 -9.58
C VAL A 97 -14.66 3.62 -8.78
N ALA A 98 -13.62 4.33 -9.23
CA ALA A 98 -12.37 4.45 -8.50
C ALA A 98 -12.48 5.54 -7.43
N VAL A 99 -11.98 5.23 -6.22
CA VAL A 99 -11.68 6.27 -5.23
C VAL A 99 -10.52 7.10 -5.77
N SER A 100 -10.54 8.42 -5.51
CA SER A 100 -9.40 9.27 -5.80
C SER A 100 -8.14 8.70 -5.14
N SER A 101 -7.07 8.49 -5.92
CA SER A 101 -5.81 7.94 -5.43
C SER A 101 -5.26 8.72 -4.25
N LEU A 102 -5.38 10.06 -4.28
CA LEU A 102 -4.97 10.93 -3.18
C LEU A 102 -5.77 10.67 -1.90
N LEU A 103 -7.08 10.49 -2.01
CA LEU A 103 -7.95 10.23 -0.87
C LEU A 103 -7.68 8.84 -0.28
N ALA A 104 -7.52 7.83 -1.13
CA ALA A 104 -7.20 6.47 -0.72
C ALA A 104 -5.85 6.42 0.03
N VAL A 105 -4.81 7.05 -0.52
CA VAL A 105 -3.49 7.15 0.13
C VAL A 105 -3.57 7.88 1.45
N GLY A 106 -4.24 9.04 1.48
CA GLY A 106 -4.38 9.84 2.70
C GLY A 106 -5.07 9.06 3.82
N ALA A 107 -6.18 8.40 3.50
CA ALA A 107 -6.93 7.57 4.43
C ALA A 107 -6.07 6.43 4.99
N VAL A 108 -5.46 5.61 4.11
CA VAL A 108 -4.62 4.47 4.52
C VAL A 108 -3.39 4.94 5.30
N HIS A 109 -2.69 5.97 4.82
CA HIS A 109 -1.52 6.52 5.49
C HIS A 109 -1.85 6.96 6.92
N HIS A 110 -2.87 7.81 7.10
CA HIS A 110 -3.24 8.30 8.43
C HIS A 110 -3.81 7.20 9.32
N HIS A 111 -4.52 6.22 8.76
CA HIS A 111 -5.00 5.07 9.52
C HIS A 111 -3.83 4.25 10.08
N LEU A 112 -2.83 3.93 9.25
CA LEU A 112 -1.64 3.19 9.67
C LEU A 112 -0.77 3.98 10.67
N VAL A 113 -0.69 5.30 10.53
CA VAL A 113 -0.01 6.16 11.52
C VAL A 113 -0.71 6.09 12.87
N LYS A 114 -2.04 6.22 12.91
CA LYS A 114 -2.84 6.11 14.15
C LYS A 114 -2.68 4.75 14.83
N LYS A 115 -2.40 3.70 14.06
CA LYS A 115 -2.16 2.34 14.57
C LYS A 115 -0.69 2.01 14.84
N LEU A 116 0.23 2.95 14.63
CA LEU A 116 1.68 2.72 14.77
C LEU A 116 2.22 1.62 13.83
N GLU A 117 1.60 1.47 12.67
CA GLU A 117 1.92 0.42 11.70
C GLU A 117 2.55 0.97 10.41
N ARG A 118 2.56 2.29 10.21
CA ARG A 118 3.03 2.89 8.95
C ARG A 118 4.49 2.57 8.64
N THR A 119 5.35 2.47 9.65
CA THR A 119 6.77 2.11 9.50
C THR A 119 6.97 0.68 9.03
N ARG A 120 5.95 -0.19 9.11
CA ARG A 120 6.08 -1.62 8.81
C ARG A 120 5.91 -1.97 7.34
N VAL A 121 5.48 -1.02 6.50
CA VAL A 121 5.15 -1.28 5.10
C VAL A 121 5.56 -0.18 4.13
N ALA A 122 5.87 -0.59 2.91
CA ALA A 122 5.86 0.27 1.74
C ALA A 122 4.41 0.55 1.31
N LEU A 123 4.10 1.80 0.94
CA LEU A 123 2.82 2.18 0.34
C LEU A 123 3.10 2.74 -1.06
N ILE A 124 2.56 2.07 -2.07
CA ILE A 124 2.75 2.37 -3.49
C ILE A 124 1.35 2.50 -4.13
N VAL A 125 1.24 3.31 -5.19
CA VAL A 125 -0.02 3.63 -5.88
C VAL A 125 0.21 3.50 -7.37
#